data_AF-A0A7S1UUH6-F1
#
_entry.id   AF-A0A7S1UUH6-F1
#
_cell.length_a   1.000
_cell.length_b   1.000
_cell.length_c   1.000
_cell.angle_alpha   90.00
_cell.angle_beta   90.00
_cell.angle_gamma   90.00
#
_symmetry.space_group_name_H-M   'P 1'
#
loop_
_entity.id
_entity.type
_entity.pdbx_description
1 polymer ?
#
loop_
_entity_poly.entity_id
_entity_poly.type
_entity_poly.pdbx_seq_one_letter_code
_entity_poly.pdbx_strand_id
1 'polypeptide(L)'
;MTSVAKFIMNSKYIRNLATLVISYGMCINLVEVSWKSKIKQAFPNPNDYSAFMGNFSSAMGTFTLGMMLVGRSIFARFGWRTAALVTPTMIGVTGLAFYALNMAGSAISPVATMLGTTPLMLAVLVGALQNILSKSSKYSLFDPCKEMAYIPLDQESKTKGKAAIDVVGNPMGKSGGAMIQQILIFLVGSLASATPYLAVLLTAIIFLWFRSANSLAGQFEEAMQKA
;
A
#
# COMPACT_ATOMS: atom_id res chain seq x y z
N MET A 1 23.34 -3.57 11.97
CA MET A 1 22.36 -2.59 11.45
C MET A 1 23.00 -1.36 10.78
N THR A 2 24.17 -0.90 11.24
CA THR A 2 24.86 0.30 10.72
C THR A 2 25.41 0.16 9.29
N SER A 3 25.74 -1.04 8.80
CA SER A 3 26.25 -1.23 7.43
C SER A 3 25.15 -1.11 6.34
N VAL A 4 23.95 -1.63 6.61
CA VAL A 4 22.83 -1.69 5.66
C VAL A 4 22.20 -0.30 5.44
N ALA A 5 21.93 0.43 6.53
CA ALA A 5 21.40 1.79 6.43
C ALA A 5 22.37 2.73 5.70
N LYS A 6 23.67 2.61 5.99
CA LYS A 6 24.73 3.38 5.31
C LYS A 6 24.80 3.04 3.82
N PHE A 7 24.60 1.77 3.45
CA PHE A 7 24.53 1.33 2.07
C PHE A 7 23.32 1.92 1.31
N ILE A 8 22.11 1.89 1.89
CA ILE A 8 20.91 2.49 1.30
C ILE A 8 21.10 4.01 1.11
N MET A 9 21.71 4.70 2.08
CA MET A 9 21.88 6.15 2.02
C MET A 9 22.89 6.61 0.96
N ASN A 10 23.85 5.76 0.58
CA ASN A 10 24.89 6.12 -0.39
C ASN A 10 24.44 6.12 -1.85
N SER A 11 23.43 5.31 -2.21
CA SER A 11 22.92 5.27 -3.59
C SER A 11 21.53 5.87 -3.69
N LYS A 12 21.40 6.96 -4.46
CA LYS A 12 20.10 7.60 -4.74
C LYS A 12 19.10 6.61 -5.33
N TYR A 13 19.57 5.67 -6.14
CA TYR A 13 18.74 4.63 -6.77
C TYR A 13 18.15 3.67 -5.72
N ILE A 14 19.02 3.08 -4.89
CA ILE A 14 18.62 2.13 -3.83
C ILE A 14 17.75 2.83 -2.78
N ARG A 15 18.05 4.09 -2.44
CA ARG A 15 17.24 4.90 -1.54
C ARG A 15 15.82 5.08 -2.06
N ASN A 16 15.65 5.44 -3.34
CA ASN A 16 14.30 5.60 -3.91
C ASN A 16 13.56 4.26 -3.89
N LEU A 17 14.22 3.17 -4.31
CA LEU A 17 13.61 1.84 -4.28
C LEU A 17 13.20 1.40 -2.85
N ALA A 18 14.04 1.69 -1.85
CA ALA A 18 13.70 1.49 -0.45
C ALA A 18 12.51 2.35 -0.02
N THR A 19 12.44 3.62 -0.44
CA THR A 19 11.28 4.49 -0.18
C THR A 19 10.00 3.92 -0.77
N LEU A 20 10.02 3.38 -2.00
CA LEU A 20 8.84 2.75 -2.62
C LEU A 20 8.30 1.61 -1.72
N VAL A 21 9.20 0.72 -1.30
CA VAL A 21 8.85 -0.48 -0.50
C VAL A 21 8.34 -0.10 0.89
N ILE A 22 9.04 0.81 1.57
CA ILE A 22 8.65 1.31 2.89
C ILE A 22 7.30 2.03 2.80
N SER A 23 7.11 2.89 1.79
CA SER A 23 5.87 3.64 1.59
C SER A 23 4.68 2.71 1.37
N TYR A 24 4.81 1.68 0.52
CA TYR A 24 3.77 0.66 0.36
C TYR A 24 3.42 0.02 1.72
N GLY A 25 4.44 -0.45 2.44
CA GLY A 25 4.26 -1.13 3.73
C GLY A 25 3.56 -0.25 4.78
N MET A 26 3.88 1.05 4.81
CA MET A 26 3.21 2.00 5.70
C MET A 26 1.77 2.24 5.26
N CYS A 27 1.52 2.61 4.01
CA CYS A 27 0.18 2.93 3.52
C CYS A 27 -0.79 1.75 3.69
N ILE A 28 -0.38 0.54 3.31
CA ILE A 28 -1.26 -0.64 3.45
C ILE A 28 -1.54 -0.94 4.93
N ASN A 29 -0.56 -0.76 5.81
CA ASN A 29 -0.76 -1.00 7.23
C ASN A 29 -1.76 0.00 7.84
N LEU A 30 -1.61 1.29 7.56
CA LEU A 30 -2.51 2.33 8.05
C LEU A 30 -3.98 2.03 7.70
N VAL A 31 -4.24 1.69 6.42
CA VAL A 31 -5.60 1.40 5.97
C VAL A 31 -6.09 0.05 6.48
N GLU A 32 -5.26 -1.00 6.49
CA GLU A 32 -5.65 -2.34 6.94
C GLU A 32 -6.02 -2.37 8.42
N VAL A 33 -5.29 -1.65 9.29
CA VAL A 33 -5.61 -1.55 10.72
C VAL A 33 -6.94 -0.80 10.92
N SER A 34 -7.11 0.32 10.24
CA SER A 34 -8.36 1.11 10.28
C SER A 34 -9.56 0.30 9.81
N TRP A 35 -9.39 -0.46 8.72
CA TRP A 35 -10.41 -1.35 8.18
C TRP A 35 -10.75 -2.51 9.13
N LYS A 36 -9.75 -3.19 9.70
CA LYS A 36 -9.98 -4.26 10.68
C LYS A 36 -10.77 -3.81 11.89
N SER A 37 -10.61 -2.56 12.33
CA SER A 37 -11.44 -1.99 13.39
C SER A 37 -12.93 -1.95 13.00
N LYS A 38 -13.24 -1.63 11.74
CA LYS A 38 -14.62 -1.62 11.22
C LYS A 38 -15.20 -3.01 11.06
N ILE A 39 -14.40 -3.98 10.61
CA ILE A 39 -14.84 -5.40 10.58
C ILE A 39 -15.20 -5.88 11.98
N LYS A 40 -14.38 -5.58 12.99
CA LYS A 40 -14.65 -5.96 14.38
C LYS A 40 -15.92 -5.32 14.94
N GLN A 41 -16.26 -4.11 14.50
CA GLN A 41 -17.52 -3.46 14.86
C GLN A 41 -18.72 -4.11 14.15
N ALA A 42 -18.56 -4.51 12.88
CA ALA A 42 -19.63 -5.11 12.08
C ALA A 42 -19.89 -6.58 12.42
N PHE A 43 -18.83 -7.32 12.81
CA PHE A 43 -18.87 -8.74 13.14
C PHE A 43 -18.26 -8.99 14.52
N PRO A 44 -19.01 -8.76 15.62
CA PRO A 44 -18.55 -9.05 16.97
C PRO A 44 -18.35 -10.55 17.23
N ASN A 45 -19.10 -11.40 16.52
CA ASN A 45 -18.97 -12.85 16.60
C ASN A 45 -17.72 -13.32 15.83
N PRO A 46 -16.80 -14.07 16.47
CA PRO A 46 -15.61 -14.60 15.82
C PRO A 46 -15.88 -15.48 14.59
N ASN A 47 -17.01 -16.20 14.56
CA ASN A 47 -17.38 -17.06 13.44
C ASN A 47 -17.71 -16.25 12.20
N ASP A 48 -18.51 -15.19 12.34
CA ASP A 48 -18.89 -14.30 11.24
C ASP A 48 -17.67 -13.49 10.74
N TYR A 49 -16.83 -13.02 11.66
CA TYR A 49 -15.56 -12.40 11.32
C TYR A 49 -14.68 -13.33 10.48
N SER A 50 -14.55 -14.60 10.91
CA SER A 50 -13.73 -15.60 10.21
C SER A 50 -14.31 -15.95 8.84
N ALA A 51 -15.62 -16.10 8.73
CA ALA A 51 -16.31 -16.36 7.46
C ALA A 51 -16.10 -15.19 6.47
N PHE A 52 -16.27 -13.95 6.93
CA PHE A 52 -16.01 -12.76 6.11
C PHE A 52 -14.54 -12.71 5.66
N MET A 53 -13.58 -12.95 6.57
CA MET A 53 -12.16 -12.97 6.24
C MET A 53 -11.79 -14.09 5.25
N GLY A 54 -12.47 -15.24 5.31
CA GLY A 54 -12.35 -16.32 4.34
C GLY A 54 -12.78 -15.87 2.94
N ASN A 55 -13.99 -15.32 2.81
CA ASN A 55 -14.51 -14.79 1.54
C ASN A 55 -13.64 -13.66 0.98
N PHE A 56 -13.19 -12.75 1.84
CA PHE A 56 -12.26 -11.68 1.49
C PHE A 56 -10.94 -12.23 0.92
N SER A 57 -10.38 -13.27 1.54
CA SER A 57 -9.12 -13.88 1.08
C SER A 57 -9.30 -14.58 -0.26
N SER A 58 -10.42 -15.29 -0.46
CA SER A 58 -10.77 -15.90 -1.75
C SER A 58 -10.93 -14.85 -2.85
N ALA A 59 -11.70 -13.78 -2.60
CA ALA A 59 -11.89 -12.70 -3.55
C ALA A 59 -10.56 -11.99 -3.90
N MET A 60 -9.69 -11.76 -2.91
CA MET A 60 -8.35 -11.22 -3.13
C MET A 60 -7.51 -12.12 -4.02
N GLY A 61 -7.56 -13.43 -3.82
CA GLY A 61 -6.86 -14.41 -4.67
C GLY A 61 -7.34 -14.31 -6.13
N THR A 62 -8.65 -14.36 -6.35
CA THR A 62 -9.25 -14.25 -7.69
C THR A 62 -8.90 -12.94 -8.38
N PHE A 63 -9.03 -11.80 -7.70
CA PHE A 63 -8.67 -10.50 -8.25
C PHE A 63 -7.17 -10.39 -8.55
N THR A 64 -6.32 -10.97 -7.70
CA THR A 64 -4.87 -10.96 -7.93
C THR A 64 -4.51 -11.74 -9.18
N LEU A 65 -5.11 -12.91 -9.41
CA LEU A 65 -4.92 -13.69 -10.64
C LEU A 65 -5.35 -12.90 -11.89
N GLY A 66 -6.52 -12.25 -11.85
CA GLY A 66 -6.97 -11.39 -12.94
C GLY A 66 -6.01 -10.23 -13.21
N MET A 67 -5.58 -9.55 -12.14
CA MET A 67 -4.64 -8.43 -12.23
C MET A 67 -3.25 -8.85 -12.73
N MET A 68 -2.79 -10.08 -12.50
CA MET A 68 -1.53 -10.57 -13.06
C MET A 68 -1.57 -10.61 -14.60
N LEU A 69 -2.69 -11.02 -15.21
CA LEU A 69 -2.87 -11.01 -16.66
C LEU A 69 -2.89 -9.57 -17.21
N VAL A 70 -3.60 -8.67 -16.53
CA VAL A 70 -3.64 -7.24 -16.88
C VAL A 70 -2.25 -6.61 -16.71
N GLY A 71 -1.53 -6.99 -15.67
CA GLY A 71 -0.20 -6.47 -15.36
C GLY A 71 0.80 -6.71 -16.49
N ARG A 72 0.79 -7.92 -17.08
CA ARG A 72 1.59 -8.22 -18.29
C ARG A 72 1.30 -7.25 -19.43
N SER A 73 0.02 -6.92 -19.65
CA SER A 73 -0.39 -5.98 -20.70
C SER A 73 0.05 -4.55 -20.40
N ILE A 74 0.03 -4.14 -19.13
CA ILE A 74 0.50 -2.82 -18.69
C ILE A 74 2.00 -2.67 -18.96
N PHE A 75 2.81 -3.65 -18.55
CA PHE A 75 4.25 -3.62 -18.82
C PHE A 75 4.56 -3.57 -20.33
N ALA A 76 3.85 -4.37 -21.13
CA ALA A 76 4.08 -4.44 -22.57
C ALA A 76 3.70 -3.17 -23.33
N ARG A 77 2.64 -2.46 -22.90
CA ARG A 77 2.11 -1.28 -23.63
C ARG A 77 2.56 0.06 -23.07
N PHE A 78 2.74 0.17 -21.75
CA PHE A 78 2.96 1.45 -21.07
C PHE A 78 4.29 1.55 -20.32
N GLY A 79 5.08 0.48 -20.30
CA GLY A 79 6.44 0.46 -19.73
C GLY A 79 6.51 0.49 -18.19
N TRP A 80 7.75 0.52 -17.70
CA TRP A 80 8.07 0.38 -16.27
C TRP A 80 7.53 1.55 -15.43
N ARG A 81 7.69 2.79 -15.90
CA ARG A 81 7.26 3.99 -15.17
C ARG A 81 5.76 3.96 -14.84
N THR A 82 4.93 3.64 -15.83
CA THR A 82 3.48 3.56 -15.64
C THR A 82 3.14 2.47 -14.63
N ALA A 83 3.71 1.27 -14.80
CA ALA A 83 3.50 0.15 -13.88
C ALA A 83 3.88 0.48 -12.43
N ALA A 84 5.01 1.17 -12.20
CA ALA A 84 5.47 1.58 -10.88
C ALA A 84 4.55 2.62 -10.20
N LEU A 85 3.80 3.41 -10.98
CA LEU A 85 2.88 4.44 -10.49
C LEU A 85 1.45 3.93 -10.26
N VAL A 86 1.06 2.78 -10.82
CA VAL A 86 -0.29 2.23 -10.62
C VAL A 86 -0.56 1.94 -9.14
N THR A 87 0.37 1.30 -8.44
CA THR A 87 0.17 0.91 -7.03
C THR A 87 0.00 2.09 -6.07
N PRO A 88 0.86 3.13 -6.08
CA PRO A 88 0.62 4.32 -5.26
C PRO A 88 -0.66 5.06 -5.66
N THR A 89 -1.01 5.10 -6.96
CA THR A 89 -2.28 5.70 -7.40
C THR A 89 -3.47 4.94 -6.83
N MET A 90 -3.45 3.60 -6.94
CA MET A 90 -4.53 2.73 -6.46
C MET A 90 -4.73 2.91 -4.95
N ILE A 91 -3.65 2.84 -4.16
CA ILE A 91 -3.73 3.01 -2.71
C ILE A 91 -4.14 4.44 -2.34
N GLY A 92 -3.62 5.45 -3.04
CA GLY A 92 -3.99 6.84 -2.80
C GLY A 92 -5.47 7.09 -3.02
N VAL A 93 -6.00 6.72 -4.19
CA VAL A 93 -7.42 6.92 -4.52
C VAL A 93 -8.33 6.11 -3.59
N THR A 94 -8.09 4.81 -3.48
CA THR A 94 -8.97 3.93 -2.71
C THR A 94 -8.83 4.14 -1.19
N GLY A 95 -7.63 4.44 -0.70
CA GLY A 95 -7.36 4.71 0.71
C GLY A 95 -7.93 6.05 1.17
N LEU A 96 -7.80 7.10 0.36
CA LEU A 96 -8.42 8.40 0.66
C LEU A 96 -9.94 8.33 0.56
N ALA A 97 -10.49 7.60 -0.41
CA ALA A 97 -11.93 7.33 -0.49
C ALA A 97 -12.43 6.60 0.77
N PHE A 98 -11.69 5.59 1.25
CA PHE A 98 -12.02 4.89 2.50
C PHE A 98 -12.00 5.84 3.71
N TYR A 99 -10.96 6.66 3.87
CA TYR A 99 -10.90 7.61 4.99
C TYR A 99 -11.97 8.69 4.91
N ALA A 100 -12.22 9.25 3.72
CA ALA A 100 -13.29 10.23 3.50
C ALA A 100 -14.66 9.66 3.86
N LEU A 101 -14.95 8.42 3.46
CA LEU A 101 -16.18 7.74 3.82
C LEU A 101 -16.32 7.53 5.33
N ASN A 102 -15.24 7.18 6.02
CA ASN A 102 -15.26 7.03 7.47
C ASN A 102 -15.45 8.37 8.20
N MET A 103 -15.00 9.48 7.62
CA MET A 103 -15.15 10.82 8.18
C MET A 103 -16.52 11.44 7.87
N ALA A 104 -17.19 11.02 6.79
CA ALA A 104 -18.49 11.54 6.37
C ALA A 104 -19.61 11.30 7.40
N GLY A 105 -19.43 10.37 8.34
CA GLY A 105 -20.37 10.15 9.44
C GLY A 105 -21.80 9.89 8.96
N SER A 106 -22.77 10.68 9.41
CA SER A 106 -24.18 10.55 9.03
C SER A 106 -24.47 10.96 7.58
N ALA A 107 -23.58 11.70 6.91
CA ALA A 107 -23.78 12.12 5.52
C ALA A 107 -23.79 10.93 4.54
N ILE A 108 -23.21 9.78 4.92
CA ILE A 108 -23.23 8.57 4.09
C ILE A 108 -24.51 7.74 4.24
N SER A 109 -25.35 8.04 5.25
CA SER A 109 -26.57 7.28 5.54
C SER A 109 -27.53 7.17 4.34
N PRO A 110 -27.82 8.25 3.58
CA PRO A 110 -28.69 8.15 2.39
C PRO A 110 -28.12 7.19 1.33
N VAL A 111 -26.81 7.25 1.08
CA VAL A 111 -26.14 6.36 0.12
C VAL A 111 -26.18 4.91 0.60
N ALA A 112 -25.95 4.67 1.89
CA ALA A 112 -26.02 3.35 2.48
C ALA A 112 -27.44 2.76 2.35
N THR A 113 -28.48 3.55 2.64
CA THR A 113 -29.88 3.14 2.49
C THR A 113 -30.24 2.84 1.04
N MET A 114 -29.80 3.66 0.08
CA MET A 114 -30.03 3.40 -1.36
C MET A 114 -29.39 2.10 -1.83
N LEU A 115 -28.25 1.72 -1.26
CA LEU A 115 -27.55 0.46 -1.53
C LEU A 115 -28.07 -0.72 -0.70
N GLY A 116 -29.11 -0.53 0.12
CA GLY A 116 -29.68 -1.57 0.98
C GLY A 116 -28.72 -2.03 2.08
N THR A 117 -27.81 -1.16 2.54
CA THR A 117 -26.77 -1.50 3.52
C THR A 117 -26.69 -0.46 4.65
N THR A 118 -25.82 -0.70 5.63
CA THR A 118 -25.55 0.24 6.72
C THR A 118 -24.27 1.03 6.45
N PRO A 119 -24.13 2.27 6.99
CA PRO A 119 -22.88 3.03 6.90
C PRO A 119 -21.64 2.23 7.32
N LEU A 120 -21.76 1.43 8.38
CA LEU A 120 -20.69 0.58 8.88
C LEU A 120 -20.32 -0.52 7.89
N MET A 121 -21.31 -1.21 7.33
CA MET A 121 -21.07 -2.28 6.35
C MET A 121 -20.52 -1.72 5.04
N LEU A 122 -20.98 -0.55 4.62
CA LEU A 122 -20.42 0.15 3.45
C LEU A 122 -18.93 0.46 3.67
N ALA A 123 -18.54 0.94 4.86
CA ALA A 123 -17.13 1.15 5.19
C ALA A 123 -16.32 -0.15 5.17
N VAL A 124 -16.90 -1.26 5.64
CA VAL A 124 -16.28 -2.60 5.56
C VAL A 124 -16.08 -3.02 4.11
N LEU A 125 -17.06 -2.87 3.23
CA LEU A 125 -16.98 -3.27 1.83
C LEU A 125 -16.01 -2.39 1.03
N VAL A 126 -16.05 -1.07 1.23
CA VAL A 126 -15.12 -0.14 0.58
C VAL A 126 -13.69 -0.38 1.05
N GLY A 127 -13.48 -0.63 2.34
CA GLY A 127 -12.16 -0.99 2.87
C GLY A 127 -11.68 -2.37 2.40
N ALA A 128 -12.59 -3.33 2.18
CA ALA A 128 -12.26 -4.62 1.59
C ALA A 128 -11.80 -4.45 0.14
N LEU A 129 -12.55 -3.68 -0.66
CA LEU A 129 -12.21 -3.37 -2.04
C LEU A 129 -10.86 -2.65 -2.13
N GLN A 130 -10.63 -1.65 -1.27
CA GLN A 130 -9.36 -0.94 -1.13
C GLN A 130 -8.20 -1.92 -0.92
N ASN A 131 -8.34 -2.86 0.03
CA ASN A 131 -7.30 -3.83 0.36
C ASN A 131 -7.05 -4.84 -0.77
N ILE A 132 -8.13 -5.33 -1.40
CA ILE A 132 -8.07 -6.24 -2.54
C ILE A 132 -7.31 -5.56 -3.68
N LEU A 133 -7.78 -4.40 -4.14
CA LEU A 133 -7.17 -3.68 -5.26
C LEU A 133 -5.71 -3.30 -4.99
N SER A 134 -5.40 -2.88 -3.77
CA SER A 134 -4.04 -2.49 -3.38
C SER A 134 -3.07 -3.68 -3.37
N LYS A 135 -3.46 -4.79 -2.74
CA LYS A 135 -2.62 -5.99 -2.67
C LYS A 135 -2.49 -6.65 -4.04
N SER A 136 -3.58 -6.76 -4.81
CA SER A 136 -3.55 -7.28 -6.17
C SER A 136 -2.64 -6.43 -7.08
N SER A 137 -2.72 -5.10 -7.00
CA SER A 137 -1.81 -4.21 -7.74
C SER A 137 -0.36 -4.36 -7.28
N LYS A 138 -0.13 -4.61 -5.98
CA LYS A 138 1.22 -4.84 -5.46
C LYS A 138 1.82 -6.12 -6.02
N TYR A 139 1.10 -7.24 -5.97
CA TYR A 139 1.62 -8.52 -6.44
C TYR A 139 1.77 -8.58 -7.97
N SER A 140 0.91 -7.90 -8.73
CA SER A 140 0.92 -7.95 -10.20
C SER A 140 1.81 -6.90 -10.87
N LEU A 141 2.06 -5.75 -10.22
CA LEU A 141 2.79 -4.62 -10.82
C LEU A 141 3.98 -4.20 -9.97
N PHE A 142 3.76 -3.88 -8.68
CA PHE A 142 4.81 -3.35 -7.83
C PHE A 142 5.96 -4.33 -7.58
N ASP A 143 5.64 -5.58 -7.23
CA ASP A 143 6.64 -6.62 -6.96
C ASP A 143 7.49 -6.90 -8.22
N PRO A 144 6.92 -7.09 -9.42
CA PRO A 144 7.69 -7.14 -10.65
C PRO A 144 8.52 -5.88 -10.93
N CYS A 145 7.95 -4.67 -10.75
CA CYS A 145 8.71 -3.42 -10.92
C CYS A 145 9.94 -3.37 -10.00
N LYS A 146 9.78 -3.78 -8.74
CA LYS A 146 10.84 -3.85 -7.75
C LYS A 146 11.94 -4.83 -8.18
N GLU A 147 11.56 -6.02 -8.66
CA GLU A 147 12.54 -7.01 -9.14
C GLU A 147 13.26 -6.53 -10.41
N MET A 148 12.55 -5.89 -11.34
CA MET A 148 13.14 -5.28 -12.54
C MET A 148 14.11 -4.15 -12.20
N ALA A 149 13.82 -3.36 -11.16
CA ALA A 149 14.70 -2.28 -10.72
C ALA A 149 16.06 -2.81 -10.22
N TYR A 150 16.18 -4.10 -9.87
CA TYR A 150 17.47 -4.69 -9.51
C TYR A 150 18.30 -5.18 -10.71
N ILE A 151 17.74 -5.22 -11.92
CA ILE A 151 18.41 -5.72 -13.13
C ILE A 151 19.64 -4.88 -13.51
N PRO A 152 19.56 -3.54 -13.63
CA PRO A 152 20.68 -2.74 -14.11
C PRO A 152 21.75 -2.45 -13.04
N LEU A 153 21.63 -3.03 -11.83
CA LEU A 153 22.60 -2.84 -10.76
C LEU A 153 23.77 -3.82 -10.89
N ASP A 154 24.96 -3.39 -10.46
CA ASP A 154 26.10 -4.29 -10.28
C ASP A 154 25.79 -5.40 -9.26
N GLN A 155 26.50 -6.52 -9.36
CA GLN A 155 26.20 -7.73 -8.59
C GLN A 155 26.25 -7.50 -7.07
N GLU A 156 27.14 -6.65 -6.60
CA GLU A 156 27.27 -6.32 -5.19
C GLU A 156 26.07 -5.47 -4.72
N SER A 157 25.74 -4.41 -5.47
CA SER A 157 24.60 -3.54 -5.19
C SER A 157 23.27 -4.25 -5.27
N LYS A 158 23.11 -5.15 -6.23
CA LYS A 158 21.94 -6.01 -6.38
C LYS A 158 21.75 -6.90 -5.15
N THR A 159 22.80 -7.60 -4.72
CA THR A 159 22.74 -8.54 -3.59
C THR A 159 22.51 -7.79 -2.27
N LYS A 160 23.32 -6.77 -1.99
CA LYS A 160 23.20 -5.96 -0.76
C LYS A 160 21.91 -5.15 -0.72
N GLY A 161 21.54 -4.53 -1.84
CA GLY A 161 20.32 -3.74 -1.97
C GLY A 161 19.06 -4.58 -1.79
N LYS A 162 19.00 -5.76 -2.43
CA LYS A 162 17.89 -6.69 -2.26
C LYS A 162 17.78 -7.19 -0.82
N ALA A 163 18.89 -7.61 -0.21
CA ALA A 163 18.90 -7.99 1.20
C ALA A 163 18.45 -6.84 2.11
N ALA A 164 18.95 -5.63 1.88
CA ALA A 164 18.57 -4.45 2.65
C ALA A 164 17.07 -4.15 2.58
N ILE A 165 16.51 -4.16 1.36
CA ILE A 165 15.12 -3.80 1.12
C ILE A 165 14.17 -4.90 1.57
N ASP A 166 14.48 -6.16 1.27
CA ASP A 166 13.58 -7.27 1.58
C ASP A 166 13.62 -7.66 3.06
N VAL A 167 14.78 -7.58 3.72
CA VAL A 167 14.94 -7.95 5.14
C VAL A 167 14.65 -6.78 6.07
N VAL A 168 15.01 -5.54 5.71
CA VAL A 168 14.82 -4.37 6.60
C VAL A 168 13.67 -3.50 6.11
N GLY A 169 13.67 -3.09 4.84
CA GLY A 169 12.69 -2.15 4.28
C GLY A 169 11.25 -2.64 4.39
N ASN A 170 10.98 -3.88 3.96
CA ASN A 170 9.64 -4.48 4.01
C ASN A 170 9.07 -4.52 5.44
N PRO A 171 9.76 -5.12 6.44
CA PRO A 171 9.28 -5.08 7.82
C PRO A 171 9.17 -3.65 8.38
N MET A 172 10.14 -2.78 8.07
CA MET A 172 10.18 -1.40 8.56
C MET A 172 9.00 -0.56 8.08
N GLY A 173 8.54 -0.76 6.84
CA GLY A 173 7.32 -0.09 6.36
C GLY A 173 6.10 -0.49 7.18
N LYS A 174 5.92 -1.79 7.41
CA LYS A 174 4.76 -2.31 8.14
C LYS A 174 4.80 -1.93 9.63
N SER A 175 5.95 -2.08 10.29
CA SER A 175 6.12 -1.73 11.70
C SER A 175 6.12 -0.21 11.92
N GLY A 176 6.69 0.56 11.00
CA GLY A 176 6.69 2.02 11.02
C GLY A 176 5.27 2.59 10.92
N GLY A 177 4.44 2.06 10.01
CA GLY A 177 3.03 2.40 9.93
C GLY A 177 2.28 2.13 11.24
N ALA A 178 2.47 0.94 11.80
CA ALA A 178 1.81 0.54 13.05
C ALA A 178 2.27 1.38 14.24
N MET A 179 3.57 1.70 14.33
CA MET A 179 4.13 2.51 15.40
C MET A 179 3.58 3.94 15.34
N ILE A 180 3.58 4.58 14.17
CA ILE A 180 3.04 5.94 14.02
C ILE A 180 1.54 5.94 14.35
N GLN A 181 0.79 4.96 13.86
CA GLN A 181 -0.63 4.84 14.18
C GLN A 181 -0.86 4.65 15.69
N GLN A 182 -0.06 3.83 16.36
CA GLN A 182 -0.18 3.62 17.80
C GLN A 182 0.14 4.90 18.60
N ILE A 183 1.18 5.63 18.22
CA ILE A 183 1.50 6.94 18.82
C ILE A 183 0.33 7.91 18.63
N LEU A 184 -0.24 7.98 17.43
CA LEU A 184 -1.39 8.82 17.16
C LEU A 184 -2.60 8.46 18.02
N ILE A 185 -2.96 7.18 18.09
CA ILE A 185 -4.07 6.69 18.92
C ILE A 185 -3.85 7.07 20.38
N PHE A 186 -2.62 6.93 20.88
CA PHE A 186 -2.27 7.32 22.25
C PHE A 186 -2.46 8.82 22.49
N LEU A 187 -2.03 9.67 21.55
CA LEU A 187 -2.14 11.13 21.68
C LEU A 187 -3.59 11.65 21.57
N VAL A 188 -4.41 11.05 20.70
CA VAL A 188 -5.78 11.52 20.41
C VAL A 188 -6.87 10.67 21.09
N GLY A 189 -6.47 9.66 21.86
CA GLY A 189 -7.33 8.81 22.69
C GLY A 189 -8.06 7.67 21.97
N SER A 190 -8.28 7.76 20.65
CA SER A 190 -8.95 6.68 19.90
C SER A 190 -8.56 6.61 18.43
N LEU A 191 -8.79 5.45 17.81
CA LEU A 191 -8.60 5.29 16.36
C LEU A 191 -9.59 6.15 15.54
N ALA A 192 -10.81 6.35 16.04
CA ALA A 192 -11.78 7.24 15.39
C ALA A 192 -11.26 8.68 15.36
N SER A 193 -10.77 9.18 16.49
CA SER A 193 -10.15 10.52 16.59
C SER A 193 -8.86 10.64 15.77
N ALA A 194 -8.11 9.55 15.60
CA ALA A 194 -6.89 9.51 14.80
C ALA A 194 -7.16 9.54 13.28
N THR A 195 -8.35 9.11 12.85
CA THR A 195 -8.73 8.93 11.43
C THR A 195 -8.37 10.12 10.51
N PRO A 196 -8.73 11.39 10.82
CA PRO A 196 -8.36 12.53 9.96
C PRO A 196 -6.85 12.69 9.81
N TYR A 197 -6.09 12.50 10.89
CA TYR A 197 -4.63 12.59 10.85
C TYR A 197 -3.99 11.44 10.07
N LEU A 198 -4.57 10.23 10.15
CA LEU A 198 -4.14 9.09 9.34
C LEU A 198 -4.37 9.34 7.85
N ALA A 199 -5.43 10.04 7.46
CA ALA A 199 -5.69 10.43 6.08
C ALA A 199 -4.65 11.45 5.56
N VAL A 200 -4.30 12.45 6.38
CA VAL A 200 -3.23 13.42 6.06
C VAL A 200 -1.88 12.70 5.92
N LEU A 201 -1.57 11.81 6.87
CA LEU A 201 -0.33 11.03 6.84
C LEU A 201 -0.27 10.12 5.61
N LEU A 202 -1.37 9.43 5.28
CA LEU A 202 -1.46 8.62 4.06
C LEU A 202 -1.15 9.48 2.82
N THR A 203 -1.75 10.67 2.73
CA THR A 203 -1.51 11.61 1.61
C THR A 203 -0.04 12.00 1.51
N ALA A 204 0.60 12.33 2.64
CA ALA A 204 2.01 12.70 2.69
C ALA A 204 2.93 11.54 2.24
N ILE A 205 2.67 10.31 2.70
CA ILE A 205 3.45 9.13 2.30
C ILE A 205 3.23 8.83 0.81
N ILE A 206 2.00 8.93 0.31
CA ILE A 206 1.70 8.76 -1.12
C ILE A 206 2.44 9.79 -1.96
N PHE A 207 2.48 11.06 -1.56
CA PHE A 207 3.23 12.11 -2.26
C PHE A 207 4.74 11.79 -2.32
N LEU A 208 5.33 11.37 -1.20
CA LEU A 208 6.73 10.93 -1.15
C LEU A 208 6.97 9.72 -2.06
N TRP A 209 6.05 8.77 -2.08
CA TRP A 209 6.13 7.60 -2.94
C TRP A 209 6.07 7.99 -4.43
N PHE A 210 5.14 8.86 -4.85
CA PHE A 210 5.07 9.37 -6.22
C PHE A 210 6.36 10.06 -6.64
N ARG A 211 6.95 10.91 -5.78
CA ARG A 211 8.21 11.59 -6.06
C ARG A 211 9.35 10.59 -6.25
N SER A 212 9.46 9.62 -5.35
CA SER A 212 10.50 8.58 -5.42
C SER A 212 10.32 7.66 -6.62
N ALA A 213 9.08 7.29 -6.99
CA ALA A 213 8.78 6.45 -8.14
C ALA A 213 9.14 7.14 -9.46
N ASN A 214 8.79 8.42 -9.61
CA ASN A 214 9.19 9.20 -10.79
C ASN A 214 10.71 9.40 -10.87
N SER A 215 11.35 9.70 -9.74
CA SER A 215 12.82 9.83 -9.66
C SER A 215 13.53 8.52 -9.99
N LEU A 216 12.97 7.39 -9.54
CA LEU A 216 13.51 6.05 -9.83
C LEU A 216 13.30 5.66 -11.29
N ALA A 217 12.15 6.01 -11.89
CA ALA A 217 11.87 5.75 -13.31
C ALA A 217 12.91 6.37 -14.22
N GLY A 218 13.26 7.65 -14.02
CA GLY A 218 14.30 8.31 -14.81
C GLY A 218 15.66 7.64 -14.66
N GLN A 219 16.06 7.29 -13.42
CA GLN A 219 17.33 6.59 -13.19
C GLN A 219 17.33 5.16 -13.76
N PHE A 220 16.19 4.47 -13.75
CA PHE A 220 16.05 3.14 -14.32
C PHE A 220 16.20 3.18 -15.84
N GLU A 221 15.55 4.13 -16.51
CA GLU A 221 15.70 4.34 -17.95
C GLU A 221 17.15 4.67 -18.33
N GLU A 222 17.81 5.58 -17.60
CA GLU A 222 19.22 5.90 -17.80
C GLU A 222 20.16 4.71 -17.58
N ALA A 223 19.89 3.89 -16.56
CA ALA A 223 20.71 2.72 -16.25
C ALA A 223 20.52 1.60 -17.27
N MET A 224 19.30 1.40 -17.77
CA MET A 224 18.99 0.44 -18.82
C MET A 224 19.58 0.82 -20.19
N GLN A 225 19.80 2.11 -20.47
CA GLN A 225 20.48 2.54 -21.69
C GLN A 225 22.00 2.31 -21.67
N LYS A 226 22.59 2.18 -20.47
CA LYS A 226 24.03 1.99 -20.26
C LYS A 226 24.43 0.51 -20.07
N ALA A 227 23.44 -0.37 -19.90
CA ALA A 227 23.61 -1.81 -19.68
C ALA A 227 23.54 -2.57 -21.02
#